data_AF-A0A1F7MR58-F1
#
_entry.id   AF-A0A1F7MR58-F1
#
_cell.length_a   1.000
_cell.length_b   1.000
_cell.length_c   1.000
_cell.angle_alpha   90.00
_cell.angle_beta   90.00
_cell.angle_gamma   90.00
#
_symmetry.space_group_name_H-M   'P 1'
#
loop_
_entity.id
_entity.type
_entity.pdbx_description
1 polymer ?
#
loop_
_entity_poly.entity_id
_entity_poly.type
_entity_poly.pdbx_seq_one_letter_code
_entity_poly.pdbx_strand_id
1 'polypeptide(L)'
;MPGVLEKLAERVNADAGLVRRGRYLSTRFLVGMGDTEWLVAVHEGRIERVERGPFLMREYAFSIRGSADAWRRHWEPAPAPGYHDLLAMAKHGHVRIEGDLRPLMANLRWVKDVLALPRPAAPARLAPELPEAETIVGRYRRIVLDGRPHRVYWEEAGQGIPLVCLHTAGADGRQWRYLLNDADVTRHFRVLAFDMPWHGKSLPPAGFEGEEYRLTTAGYVGMIRAFCRAMALERPVVLGCSIGGKIVLELARLHASEFRALIGVESAAYQPPWYDDTGWLHRSDVHGGEVAGAMMSGLIAPQSPAPTRWDTLWMYMQGGPGVFKGDLWCYRTDGDFRD
;
A
#
# COMPACT_ATOMS: atom_id res chain seq x y z
N MET A 1 -2.17 30.50 11.46
CA MET A 1 -2.96 30.08 10.28
C MET A 1 -4.45 30.09 10.62
N PRO A 2 -5.08 31.26 10.76
CA PRO A 2 -6.51 31.34 11.06
C PRO A 2 -7.32 30.98 9.79
N GLY A 3 -8.42 30.23 9.91
CA GLY A 3 -9.36 30.04 8.79
C GLY A 3 -9.25 28.72 8.00
N VAL A 4 -8.27 27.86 8.28
CA VAL A 4 -8.03 26.65 7.45
C VAL A 4 -9.14 25.60 7.62
N LEU A 5 -9.47 25.26 8.86
CA LEU A 5 -10.49 24.23 9.14
C LEU A 5 -11.91 24.79 9.06
N GLU A 6 -12.07 26.10 9.23
CA GLU A 6 -13.33 26.82 9.04
C GLU A 6 -13.91 26.64 7.62
N LYS A 7 -13.03 26.55 6.61
CA LYS A 7 -13.42 26.30 5.21
C LYS A 7 -13.54 24.83 4.84
N LEU A 8 -13.33 23.91 5.78
CA LEU A 8 -13.30 22.48 5.48
C LEU A 8 -14.67 21.99 4.98
N ALA A 9 -15.76 22.48 5.56
CA ALA A 9 -17.11 22.12 5.12
C ALA A 9 -17.37 22.49 3.66
N GLU A 10 -17.03 23.72 3.28
CA GLU A 10 -17.15 24.21 1.91
C GLU A 10 -16.35 23.34 0.92
N ARG A 11 -15.07 23.08 1.23
CA ARG A 11 -14.17 22.30 0.37
C ARG A 11 -14.64 20.86 0.19
N VAL A 12 -15.01 20.18 1.28
CA VAL A 12 -15.49 18.79 1.22
C VAL A 12 -16.79 18.70 0.44
N ASN A 13 -17.73 19.60 0.73
CA ASN A 13 -19.06 19.55 0.12
C ASN A 13 -19.07 19.93 -1.36
N ALA A 14 -18.04 20.64 -1.84
CA ALA A 14 -17.81 20.95 -3.25
C ALA A 14 -17.08 19.84 -4.03
N ASP A 15 -16.41 18.91 -3.34
CA ASP A 15 -15.72 17.78 -3.96
C ASP A 15 -16.65 16.56 -4.06
N ALA A 16 -17.24 16.35 -5.23
CA ALA A 16 -18.13 15.23 -5.49
C ALA A 16 -17.47 13.86 -5.27
N GLY A 17 -16.15 13.75 -5.46
CA GLY A 17 -15.39 12.53 -5.22
C GLY A 17 -15.28 12.20 -3.74
N LEU A 18 -15.00 13.20 -2.90
CA LEU A 18 -14.97 13.04 -1.44
C LEU A 18 -16.36 12.75 -0.87
N VAL A 19 -17.39 13.49 -1.28
CA VAL A 19 -18.77 13.22 -0.85
C VAL A 19 -19.18 11.79 -1.23
N ARG A 20 -18.94 11.36 -2.48
CA ARG A 20 -19.21 9.99 -2.91
C ARG A 20 -18.45 8.98 -2.05
N ARG A 21 -17.15 9.18 -1.79
CA ARG A 21 -16.34 8.23 -1.01
C ARG A 21 -16.86 8.10 0.42
N GLY A 22 -17.25 9.21 1.04
CA GLY A 22 -17.75 9.26 2.41
C GLY A 22 -19.23 8.94 2.58
N ARG A 23 -20.00 8.64 1.52
CA ARG A 23 -21.47 8.54 1.55
C ARG A 23 -22.09 7.63 2.63
N TYR A 24 -21.33 6.70 3.19
CA TYR A 24 -21.78 5.82 4.29
C TYR A 24 -21.24 6.21 5.67
N LEU A 25 -20.52 7.34 5.77
CA LEU A 25 -19.95 7.88 6.99
C LEU A 25 -20.87 8.96 7.57
N SER A 26 -21.45 8.66 8.73
CA SER A 26 -22.08 9.65 9.61
C SER A 26 -21.43 9.55 10.98
N THR A 27 -20.68 10.57 11.38
CA THR A 27 -19.90 10.56 12.63
C THR A 27 -19.56 11.97 13.09
N ARG A 28 -19.04 12.08 14.31
CA ARG A 28 -18.38 13.27 14.81
C ARG A 28 -16.96 12.92 15.21
N PHE A 29 -15.99 13.69 14.76
CA PHE A 29 -14.60 13.53 15.19
C PHE A 29 -13.97 14.88 15.52
N LEU A 30 -12.94 14.84 16.35
CA LEU A 30 -12.26 16.04 16.83
C LEU A 30 -10.87 16.15 16.23
N VAL A 31 -10.53 17.34 15.73
CA VAL A 31 -9.18 17.70 15.27
C VAL A 31 -8.58 18.69 16.26
N GLY A 32 -7.50 18.30 16.94
CA GLY A 32 -6.76 19.16 17.87
C GLY A 32 -5.52 19.75 17.22
N MET A 33 -5.36 21.07 17.29
CA MET A 33 -4.23 21.83 16.76
C MET A 33 -3.66 22.75 17.85
N GLY A 34 -2.65 22.26 18.58
CA GLY A 34 -2.19 22.93 19.81
C GLY A 34 -3.35 23.05 20.80
N ASP A 35 -3.60 24.28 21.29
CA ASP A 35 -4.67 24.56 22.26
C ASP A 35 -6.05 24.76 21.61
N THR A 36 -6.14 24.71 20.27
CA THR A 36 -7.43 24.86 19.56
C THR A 36 -7.99 23.52 19.15
N GLU A 37 -9.27 23.29 19.45
CA GLU A 37 -10.00 22.10 19.05
C GLU A 37 -11.03 22.43 17.98
N TRP A 38 -11.28 21.47 17.10
CA TRP A 38 -12.27 21.56 16.03
C TRP A 38 -13.15 20.31 16.04
N LEU A 39 -14.45 20.48 16.30
CA LEU A 39 -15.40 19.37 16.19
C LEU A 39 -15.97 19.37 14.77
N VAL A 40 -15.79 18.25 14.07
CA VAL A 40 -16.27 18.04 12.70
C VAL A 40 -17.45 17.08 12.74
N ALA A 41 -18.63 17.57 12.35
CA ALA A 41 -19.83 16.76 12.19
C ALA A 41 -20.00 16.35 10.73
N VAL A 42 -20.05 15.04 10.48
CA VAL A 42 -20.18 14.43 9.16
C VAL A 42 -21.50 13.70 9.08
N HIS A 43 -22.24 13.93 8.00
CA HIS A 43 -23.45 13.20 7.65
C HIS A 43 -23.36 12.74 6.19
N GLU A 44 -23.39 11.43 5.98
CA GLU A 44 -23.27 10.80 4.65
C GLU A 44 -22.11 11.38 3.81
N GLY A 45 -20.94 11.54 4.44
CA GLY A 45 -19.71 12.02 3.80
C GLY A 45 -19.64 13.52 3.55
N ARG A 46 -20.71 14.27 3.86
CA ARG A 46 -20.74 15.73 3.86
C ARG A 46 -20.38 16.25 5.24
N ILE A 47 -19.69 17.37 5.30
CA ILE A 47 -19.45 18.06 6.58
C ILE A 47 -20.59 19.05 6.78
N GLU A 48 -21.43 18.80 7.78
CA GLU A 48 -22.55 19.68 8.14
C GLU A 48 -22.08 20.88 8.94
N ARG A 49 -21.12 20.65 9.85
CA ARG A 49 -20.65 21.68 10.77
C ARG A 49 -19.19 21.45 11.14
N VAL A 50 -18.45 22.55 11.21
CA VAL A 50 -17.14 22.63 11.86
C VAL A 50 -17.23 23.66 12.97
N GLU A 51 -17.12 23.21 14.22
CA GLU A 51 -17.17 24.07 15.39
C GLU A 51 -15.78 24.28 15.96
N ARG A 52 -15.44 25.51 16.32
CA ARG A 52 -14.23 25.83 17.05
C ARG A 52 -14.48 25.74 18.56
N GLY A 53 -13.60 25.04 19.27
CA GLY A 53 -13.61 24.93 20.72
C GLY A 53 -12.96 26.12 21.44
N PRO A 54 -12.67 25.98 22.74
CA PRO A 54 -12.63 24.72 23.50
C PRO A 54 -14.02 24.13 23.77
N PHE A 55 -14.09 22.82 24.02
CA PHE A 55 -15.34 22.13 24.36
C PHE A 55 -15.28 21.51 25.76
N LEU A 56 -16.42 21.53 26.46
CA LEU A 56 -16.63 20.79 27.71
C LEU A 56 -17.62 19.64 27.47
N MET A 57 -17.24 18.41 27.82
CA MET A 57 -18.08 17.20 27.71
C MET A 57 -18.73 16.96 26.33
N ARG A 58 -18.06 17.38 25.25
CA ARG A 58 -18.58 17.18 23.90
C ARG A 58 -18.31 15.77 23.41
N GLU A 59 -19.34 15.12 22.88
CA GLU A 59 -19.25 13.79 22.29
C GLU A 59 -18.60 13.81 20.90
N TYR A 60 -17.68 12.86 20.69
CA TYR A 60 -17.07 12.51 19.40
C TYR A 60 -16.65 11.03 19.42
N ALA A 61 -16.63 10.38 18.25
CA ALA A 61 -16.22 8.98 18.14
C ALA A 61 -14.70 8.82 18.32
N PHE A 62 -13.92 9.65 17.63
CA PHE A 62 -12.46 9.65 17.72
C PHE A 62 -11.89 11.06 17.64
N SER A 63 -10.62 11.20 18.03
CA SER A 63 -9.87 12.45 17.91
C SER A 63 -8.52 12.25 17.24
N ILE A 64 -8.04 13.29 16.56
CA ILE A 64 -6.73 13.38 15.94
C ILE A 64 -6.10 14.68 16.44
N ARG A 65 -5.10 14.57 17.31
CA ARG A 65 -4.52 15.71 18.04
C ARG A 65 -3.04 15.84 17.74
N GLY A 66 -2.59 17.05 17.39
CA GLY A 66 -1.18 17.36 17.13
C GLY A 66 -0.88 18.82 17.40
N SER A 67 0.41 19.18 17.39
CA SER A 67 0.83 20.57 17.54
C SER A 67 0.42 21.42 16.34
N ALA A 68 0.28 22.73 16.52
CA ALA A 68 0.05 23.65 15.40
C ALA A 68 1.16 23.59 14.34
N ASP A 69 2.40 23.32 14.76
CA ASP A 69 3.52 23.09 13.84
C ASP A 69 3.33 21.82 13.00
N ALA A 70 2.93 20.71 13.61
CA ALA A 70 2.74 19.45 12.90
C ALA A 70 1.70 19.58 11.77
N TRP A 71 0.58 20.25 12.05
CA TRP A 71 -0.44 20.54 11.04
C TRP A 71 0.06 21.50 9.97
N ARG A 72 0.82 22.54 10.34
CA ARG A 72 1.44 23.46 9.37
C ARG A 72 2.34 22.71 8.39
N ARG A 73 3.20 21.84 8.89
CA ARG A 73 4.10 21.02 8.07
C ARG A 73 3.34 20.02 7.19
N HIS A 74 2.25 19.44 7.70
CA HIS A 74 1.38 18.55 6.93
C HIS A 74 0.76 19.23 5.70
N TRP A 75 0.53 20.54 5.77
CA TRP A 75 -0.08 21.34 4.71
C TRP A 75 0.92 22.08 3.83
N GLU A 76 2.22 21.83 3.99
CA GLU A 76 3.21 22.27 2.99
C GLU A 76 2.94 21.58 1.63
N PRO A 77 3.21 22.20 0.48
CA PRO A 77 2.99 21.58 -0.82
C PRO A 77 3.77 20.25 -0.98
N ALA A 78 4.97 20.19 -0.41
CA ALA A 78 5.82 19.01 -0.40
C ALA A 78 6.30 18.74 1.05
N PRO A 79 5.43 18.20 1.93
CA PRO A 79 5.79 17.95 3.31
C PRO A 79 6.97 16.99 3.42
N ALA A 80 7.83 17.22 4.39
CA ALA A 80 8.90 16.28 4.72
C ALA A 80 8.34 14.87 5.07
N PRO A 81 9.15 13.80 4.90
CA PRO A 81 8.82 12.48 5.44
C PRO A 81 8.37 12.56 6.91
N GLY A 82 7.33 11.82 7.28
CA GLY A 82 6.69 11.91 8.59
C GLY A 82 5.53 12.90 8.68
N TYR A 83 5.47 13.93 7.82
CA TYR A 83 4.38 14.93 7.80
C TYR A 83 3.45 14.79 6.60
N HIS A 84 3.80 14.01 5.58
CA HIS A 84 3.04 13.90 4.33
C HIS A 84 1.69 13.16 4.45
N ASP A 85 1.49 12.37 5.51
CA ASP A 85 0.33 11.50 5.69
C ASP A 85 -0.09 11.42 7.16
N LEU A 86 -1.40 11.26 7.43
CA LEU A 86 -1.93 11.12 8.79
C LEU A 86 -1.29 9.95 9.55
N LEU A 87 -1.14 8.80 8.91
CA LEU A 87 -0.55 7.63 9.55
C LEU A 87 0.97 7.78 9.70
N ALA A 88 1.63 8.48 8.78
CA ALA A 88 3.04 8.83 8.93
C ALA A 88 3.25 9.77 10.14
N MET A 89 2.38 10.76 10.31
CA MET A 89 2.40 11.67 11.46
C MET A 89 2.17 10.91 12.76
N ALA A 90 1.22 9.97 12.79
CA ALA A 90 0.98 9.13 13.96
C ALA A 90 2.20 8.26 14.28
N LYS A 91 2.77 7.59 13.27
CA LYS A 91 3.97 6.74 13.41
C LYS A 91 5.18 7.49 13.99
N HIS A 92 5.35 8.76 13.64
CA HIS A 92 6.47 9.59 14.12
C HIS A 92 6.11 10.41 15.38
N GLY A 93 4.95 10.17 16.00
CA GLY A 93 4.53 10.85 17.23
C GLY A 93 4.15 12.32 17.04
N HIS A 94 3.90 12.78 15.81
CA HIS A 94 3.47 14.16 15.52
C HIS A 94 1.98 14.37 15.78
N VAL A 95 1.18 13.30 15.69
CA VAL A 95 -0.22 13.28 16.13
C VAL A 95 -0.53 12.05 16.95
N ARG A 96 -1.53 12.17 17.82
CA ARG A 96 -2.15 11.05 18.53
C ARG A 96 -3.56 10.85 17.99
N ILE A 97 -3.94 9.59 17.77
CA ILE A 97 -5.27 9.19 17.31
C ILE A 97 -5.91 8.32 18.38
N GLU A 98 -7.09 8.68 18.86
CA GLU A 98 -7.72 8.04 20.03
C GLU A 98 -9.24 7.95 19.89
N GLY A 99 -9.86 7.03 20.64
CA GLY A 99 -11.30 6.82 20.68
C GLY A 99 -11.74 5.56 19.94
N ASP A 100 -12.97 5.53 19.44
CA ASP A 100 -13.47 4.47 18.58
C ASP A 100 -12.88 4.58 17.17
N LEU A 101 -11.88 3.75 16.89
CA LEU A 101 -11.19 3.74 15.61
C LEU A 101 -11.99 3.06 14.49
N ARG A 102 -13.11 2.38 14.77
CA ARG A 102 -13.91 1.71 13.71
C ARG A 102 -14.38 2.66 12.62
N PRO A 103 -15.07 3.78 12.91
CA PRO A 103 -15.48 4.74 11.86
C PRO A 103 -14.27 5.36 11.13
N LEU A 104 -13.15 5.57 11.82
CA LEU A 104 -11.90 6.03 11.21
C LEU A 104 -11.36 5.00 10.21
N MET A 105 -11.17 3.75 10.64
CA MET A 105 -10.53 2.72 9.82
C MET A 105 -11.42 2.32 8.65
N ALA A 106 -12.74 2.21 8.85
CA ALA A 106 -13.70 1.96 7.78
C ALA A 106 -13.72 3.08 6.71
N ASN A 107 -13.31 4.30 7.07
CA ASN A 107 -13.33 5.48 6.19
C ASN A 107 -11.96 6.16 6.10
N LEU A 108 -10.90 5.38 6.28
CA LEU A 108 -9.55 5.91 6.48
C LEU A 108 -9.11 6.80 5.33
N ARG A 109 -9.41 6.40 4.09
CA ARG A 109 -9.08 7.20 2.91
C ARG A 109 -9.79 8.55 2.92
N TRP A 110 -11.08 8.58 3.27
CA TRP A 110 -11.85 9.82 3.33
C TRP A 110 -11.28 10.77 4.39
N VAL A 111 -11.03 10.30 5.62
CA VAL A 111 -10.49 11.14 6.71
C VAL A 111 -9.12 11.69 6.32
N LYS A 112 -8.25 10.86 5.75
CA LYS A 112 -6.92 11.28 5.28
C LYS A 112 -7.00 12.36 4.21
N ASP A 113 -7.84 12.16 3.18
CA ASP A 113 -7.95 13.10 2.07
C ASP A 113 -8.59 14.43 2.55
N VAL A 114 -9.61 14.38 3.43
CA VAL A 114 -10.23 15.57 4.05
C VAL A 114 -9.21 16.38 4.83
N LEU A 115 -8.40 15.75 5.67
CA LEU A 115 -7.38 16.45 6.46
C LEU A 115 -6.22 16.97 5.62
N ALA A 116 -5.99 16.41 4.44
CA ALA A 116 -5.01 16.89 3.47
C ALA A 116 -5.54 18.02 2.57
N LEU A 117 -6.85 18.26 2.47
CA LEU A 117 -7.47 19.29 1.61
C LEU A 117 -6.90 20.71 1.74
N PRO A 118 -6.43 21.16 2.92
CA PRO A 118 -5.77 22.46 3.03
C PRO A 118 -4.44 22.58 2.28
N ARG A 119 -3.79 21.44 1.99
CA ARG A 119 -2.50 21.39 1.32
C ARG A 119 -2.59 21.97 -0.09
N PRO A 120 -1.74 22.93 -0.48
CA PRO A 120 -1.61 23.34 -1.87
C PRO A 120 -1.12 22.18 -2.74
N ALA A 121 -1.51 22.18 -4.03
CA ALA A 121 -1.02 21.18 -4.95
C ALA A 121 0.51 21.22 -5.05
N ALA A 122 1.15 20.07 -4.92
CA ALA A 122 2.57 19.93 -5.22
C ALA A 122 2.78 20.02 -6.75
N PRO A 123 3.94 20.48 -7.23
CA PRO A 123 4.31 20.35 -8.63
C PRO A 123 4.30 18.86 -9.00
N ALA A 124 3.40 18.46 -9.89
CA ALA A 124 3.30 17.08 -10.33
C ALA A 124 4.52 16.70 -11.16
N ARG A 125 5.05 15.50 -10.93
CA ARG A 125 6.00 14.88 -11.86
C ARG A 125 5.27 14.46 -13.13
N LEU A 126 5.99 14.35 -14.23
CA LEU A 126 5.46 13.78 -15.46
C LEU A 126 5.20 12.28 -15.25
N ALA A 127 4.07 11.80 -15.77
CA ALA A 127 3.82 10.37 -15.86
C ALA A 127 4.78 9.76 -16.90
N PRO A 128 5.25 8.52 -16.70
CA PRO A 128 6.02 7.84 -17.74
C PRO A 128 5.11 7.59 -18.94
N GLU A 129 5.65 7.78 -20.14
CA GLU A 129 4.96 7.41 -21.38
C GLU A 129 5.01 5.90 -21.58
N LEU A 130 3.96 5.37 -22.18
CA LEU A 130 3.81 3.94 -22.48
C LEU A 130 3.49 3.81 -23.97
N PRO A 131 3.88 2.69 -24.60
CA PRO A 131 3.53 2.46 -25.99
C PRO A 131 2.01 2.33 -26.15
N GLU A 132 1.51 2.71 -27.32
CA GLU A 132 0.09 2.54 -27.68
C GLU A 132 -0.35 1.08 -27.62
N ALA A 133 0.53 0.17 -28.03
CA ALA A 133 0.34 -1.27 -27.94
C ALA A 133 1.51 -1.90 -27.17
N GLU A 134 1.19 -2.61 -26.08
CA GLU A 134 2.17 -3.29 -25.25
C GLU A 134 2.48 -4.69 -25.79
N THR A 135 3.75 -5.07 -25.82
CA THR A 135 4.19 -6.40 -26.29
C THR A 135 4.20 -7.46 -25.19
N ILE A 136 3.64 -7.15 -24.02
CA ILE A 136 3.63 -8.02 -22.84
C ILE A 136 2.82 -9.28 -23.13
N VAL A 137 3.40 -10.44 -22.83
CA VAL A 137 2.71 -11.73 -22.96
C VAL A 137 2.40 -12.30 -21.58
N GLY A 138 1.10 -12.52 -21.32
CA GLY A 138 0.62 -13.20 -20.12
C GLY A 138 0.46 -14.70 -20.32
N ARG A 139 0.93 -15.51 -19.37
CA ARG A 139 0.86 -16.99 -19.44
C ARG A 139 0.54 -17.60 -18.09
N TYR A 140 0.14 -18.87 -18.11
CA TYR A 140 -0.11 -19.67 -16.91
C TYR A 140 0.69 -20.97 -16.94
N ARG A 141 1.08 -21.45 -15.75
CA ARG A 141 1.78 -22.71 -15.57
C ARG A 141 1.42 -23.33 -14.25
N ARG A 142 1.35 -24.65 -14.23
CA ARG A 142 1.20 -25.42 -13.00
C ARG A 142 2.57 -25.59 -12.35
N ILE A 143 2.70 -25.18 -11.09
CA ILE A 143 3.92 -25.28 -10.28
C ILE A 143 3.56 -25.99 -8.98
N VAL A 144 4.39 -26.93 -8.54
CA VAL A 144 4.21 -27.58 -7.24
C VAL A 144 4.97 -26.79 -6.19
N LEU A 145 4.24 -26.27 -5.20
CA LEU A 145 4.77 -25.55 -4.04
C LEU A 145 4.33 -26.30 -2.78
N ASP A 146 5.28 -26.66 -1.91
CA ASP A 146 5.04 -27.41 -0.68
C ASP A 146 4.17 -28.67 -0.88
N GLY A 147 4.44 -29.41 -1.97
CA GLY A 147 3.71 -30.62 -2.34
C GLY A 147 2.32 -30.36 -2.95
N ARG A 148 1.89 -29.10 -3.08
CA ARG A 148 0.56 -28.73 -3.58
C ARG A 148 0.65 -28.10 -4.98
N PRO A 149 -0.21 -28.49 -5.92
CA PRO A 149 -0.25 -27.87 -7.24
C PRO A 149 -0.88 -26.48 -7.20
N HIS A 150 -0.18 -25.50 -7.76
CA HIS A 150 -0.64 -24.12 -7.91
C HIS A 150 -0.67 -23.74 -9.38
N ARG A 151 -1.68 -22.96 -9.80
CA ARG A 151 -1.74 -22.36 -11.12
C ARG A 151 -1.21 -20.93 -11.02
N VAL A 152 0.02 -20.74 -11.49
CA VAL A 152 0.73 -19.45 -11.40
C VAL A 152 0.63 -18.72 -12.73
N TYR A 153 0.21 -17.46 -12.68
CA TYR A 153 0.24 -16.50 -13.77
C TYR A 153 1.55 -15.72 -13.76
N TRP A 154 2.07 -15.38 -14.95
CA TRP A 154 3.11 -14.37 -15.09
C TRP A 154 2.93 -13.57 -16.38
N GLU A 155 3.48 -12.37 -16.36
CA GLU A 155 3.71 -11.52 -17.52
C GLU A 155 5.21 -11.53 -17.87
N GLU A 156 5.52 -11.55 -19.17
CA GLU A 156 6.89 -11.46 -19.64
C GLU A 156 7.04 -10.58 -20.88
N ALA A 157 8.22 -9.97 -21.00
CA ALA A 157 8.66 -9.20 -22.16
C ALA A 157 10.19 -9.21 -22.27
N GLY A 158 10.70 -8.96 -23.47
CA GLY A 158 12.14 -8.89 -23.72
C GLY A 158 12.83 -10.23 -23.87
N GLN A 159 14.16 -10.18 -23.93
CA GLN A 159 15.05 -11.32 -24.19
C GLN A 159 16.37 -11.17 -23.46
N GLY A 160 17.16 -12.25 -23.38
CA GLY A 160 18.49 -12.23 -22.75
C GLY A 160 18.47 -12.71 -21.30
N ILE A 161 19.08 -11.95 -20.39
CA ILE A 161 19.27 -12.37 -18.99
C ILE A 161 17.90 -12.46 -18.31
N PRO A 162 17.52 -13.60 -17.69
CA PRO A 162 16.26 -13.69 -16.98
C PRO A 162 16.24 -12.74 -15.76
N LEU A 163 15.23 -11.88 -15.70
CA LEU A 163 14.98 -10.95 -14.60
C LEU A 163 13.62 -11.28 -13.97
N VAL A 164 13.63 -11.91 -12.80
CA VAL A 164 12.42 -12.26 -12.04
C VAL A 164 12.05 -11.10 -11.12
N CYS A 165 10.84 -10.58 -11.29
CA CYS A 165 10.34 -9.40 -10.58
C CYS A 165 9.32 -9.80 -9.49
N LEU A 166 9.57 -9.37 -8.25
CA LEU A 166 8.76 -9.68 -7.07
C LEU A 166 7.93 -8.48 -6.65
N HIS A 167 6.60 -8.61 -6.69
CA HIS A 167 5.68 -7.54 -6.28
C HIS A 167 5.73 -7.25 -4.78
N THR A 168 5.17 -6.11 -4.39
CA THR A 168 5.01 -5.72 -2.99
C THR A 168 3.83 -6.46 -2.31
N ALA A 169 3.73 -6.34 -0.99
CA ALA A 169 2.69 -7.00 -0.21
C ALA A 169 1.26 -6.56 -0.59
N GLY A 170 0.34 -7.49 -0.82
CA GLY A 170 -1.06 -7.19 -1.17
C GLY A 170 -1.28 -6.66 -2.59
N ALA A 171 -0.24 -6.66 -3.43
CA ALA A 171 -0.29 -6.25 -4.83
C ALA A 171 0.00 -7.43 -5.77
N ASP A 172 0.34 -7.16 -7.03
CA ASP A 172 0.60 -8.20 -8.03
C ASP A 172 1.57 -7.71 -9.13
N GLY A 173 1.83 -8.57 -10.12
CA GLY A 173 2.82 -8.36 -11.17
C GLY A 173 2.64 -7.08 -12.00
N ARG A 174 1.45 -6.47 -12.01
CA ARG A 174 1.20 -5.22 -12.75
C ARG A 174 2.03 -4.05 -12.25
N GLN A 175 2.59 -4.12 -11.04
CA GLN A 175 3.57 -3.15 -10.54
C GLN A 175 4.83 -3.05 -11.43
N TRP A 176 5.12 -4.09 -12.21
CA TRP A 176 6.26 -4.16 -13.12
C TRP A 176 5.94 -3.79 -14.56
N ARG A 177 4.70 -3.34 -14.87
CA ARG A 177 4.26 -2.99 -16.23
C ARG A 177 5.19 -1.99 -16.93
N TYR A 178 5.69 -0.98 -16.23
CA TYR A 178 6.62 -0.01 -16.82
C TYR A 178 7.96 -0.64 -17.18
N LEU A 179 8.49 -1.54 -16.34
CA LEU A 179 9.74 -2.25 -16.61
C LEU A 179 9.58 -3.25 -17.77
N LEU A 180 8.41 -3.89 -17.87
CA LEU A 180 8.04 -4.79 -18.97
C LEU A 180 7.88 -4.05 -20.32
N ASN A 181 7.67 -2.73 -20.30
CA ASN A 181 7.58 -1.89 -21.51
C ASN A 181 8.84 -1.03 -21.75
N ASP A 182 9.87 -1.17 -20.91
CA ASP A 182 11.10 -0.39 -21.06
C ASP A 182 12.02 -1.07 -22.08
N ALA A 183 12.19 -0.44 -23.25
CA ALA A 183 13.02 -0.96 -24.33
C ALA A 183 14.51 -1.04 -23.97
N ASP A 184 14.99 -0.17 -23.07
CA ASP A 184 16.37 -0.19 -22.61
C ASP A 184 16.65 -1.41 -21.73
N VAL A 185 15.65 -1.83 -20.97
CA VAL A 185 15.71 -3.04 -20.14
C VAL A 185 15.44 -4.29 -20.97
N THR A 186 14.33 -4.34 -21.71
CA THR A 186 13.85 -5.55 -22.38
C THR A 186 14.74 -6.02 -23.55
N ARG A 187 15.59 -5.15 -24.11
CA ARG A 187 16.60 -5.57 -25.09
C ARG A 187 17.73 -6.42 -24.49
N HIS A 188 17.94 -6.35 -23.19
CA HIS A 188 19.02 -7.07 -22.47
C HIS A 188 18.49 -8.13 -21.49
N PHE A 189 17.28 -7.91 -20.97
CA PHE A 189 16.65 -8.76 -19.98
C PHE A 189 15.34 -9.35 -20.49
N ARG A 190 15.16 -10.65 -20.26
CA ARG A 190 13.84 -11.29 -20.29
C ARG A 190 13.20 -11.05 -18.94
N VAL A 191 12.31 -10.07 -18.87
CA VAL A 191 11.62 -9.68 -17.63
C VAL A 191 10.45 -10.65 -17.39
N LEU A 192 10.36 -11.23 -16.20
CA LEU A 192 9.28 -12.12 -15.77
C LEU A 192 8.68 -11.61 -14.45
N ALA A 193 7.45 -11.11 -14.49
CA ALA A 193 6.70 -10.70 -13.31
C ALA A 193 5.59 -11.71 -13.05
N PHE A 194 5.76 -12.55 -12.02
CA PHE A 194 4.74 -13.52 -11.66
C PHE A 194 3.87 -13.02 -10.52
N ASP A 195 2.59 -13.38 -10.57
CA ASP A 195 1.68 -13.18 -9.46
C ASP A 195 1.89 -14.35 -8.49
N MET A 196 2.25 -14.07 -7.23
CA MET A 196 2.30 -15.12 -6.22
C MET A 196 0.92 -15.81 -6.11
N PRO A 197 0.84 -17.09 -5.72
CA PRO A 197 -0.44 -17.69 -5.33
C PRO A 197 -1.21 -16.74 -4.41
N TRP A 198 -2.53 -16.68 -4.57
CA TRP A 198 -3.45 -15.73 -3.91
C TRP A 198 -3.44 -14.30 -4.44
N HIS A 199 -2.56 -13.95 -5.38
CA HIS A 199 -2.40 -12.60 -5.89
C HIS A 199 -2.78 -12.49 -7.37
N GLY A 200 -3.25 -11.31 -7.78
CA GLY A 200 -3.55 -10.99 -9.17
C GLY A 200 -4.38 -12.07 -9.87
N LYS A 201 -3.82 -12.67 -10.93
CA LYS A 201 -4.43 -13.73 -11.74
C LYS A 201 -4.03 -15.15 -11.27
N SER A 202 -3.17 -15.27 -10.27
CA SER A 202 -2.81 -16.52 -9.59
C SER A 202 -3.77 -16.81 -8.45
N LEU A 203 -4.76 -17.67 -8.71
CA LEU A 203 -5.72 -18.08 -7.68
C LEU A 203 -5.03 -18.82 -6.51
N PRO A 204 -5.66 -18.82 -5.32
CA PRO A 204 -5.29 -19.75 -4.24
C PRO A 204 -5.28 -21.21 -4.72
N PRO A 205 -4.55 -22.12 -4.03
CA PRO A 205 -4.62 -23.55 -4.32
C PRO A 205 -6.03 -24.11 -4.07
N ALA A 206 -6.34 -25.27 -4.65
CA ALA A 206 -7.60 -25.96 -4.33
C ALA A 206 -7.68 -26.31 -2.83
N GLY A 207 -8.86 -26.12 -2.22
CA GLY A 207 -9.09 -26.36 -0.79
C GLY A 207 -8.76 -25.17 0.12
N PHE A 208 -8.46 -24.00 -0.44
CA PHE A 208 -8.08 -22.81 0.33
C PHE A 208 -9.21 -22.23 1.20
N GLU A 209 -10.47 -22.60 0.96
CA GLU A 209 -11.64 -22.02 1.63
C GLU A 209 -11.66 -22.23 3.16
N GLY A 210 -10.91 -23.22 3.66
CA GLY A 210 -10.71 -23.48 5.09
C GLY A 210 -9.37 -22.95 5.65
N GLU A 211 -8.58 -22.24 4.85
CA GLU A 211 -7.23 -21.79 5.20
C GLU A 211 -7.13 -20.26 5.25
N GLU A 212 -6.40 -19.73 6.23
CA GLU A 212 -5.98 -18.33 6.22
C GLU A 212 -4.64 -18.20 5.48
N TYR A 213 -4.57 -17.34 4.47
CA TYR A 213 -3.32 -17.05 3.79
C TYR A 213 -2.32 -16.41 4.75
N ARG A 214 -1.12 -17.00 4.83
CA ARG A 214 -0.02 -16.51 5.65
C ARG A 214 1.30 -16.83 4.98
N LEU A 215 1.96 -15.80 4.45
CA LEU A 215 3.27 -15.95 3.81
C LEU A 215 4.34 -16.15 4.88
N THR A 216 5.21 -17.15 4.71
CA THR A 216 6.41 -17.35 5.54
C THR A 216 7.65 -17.08 4.70
N THR A 217 8.76 -16.76 5.33
CA THR A 217 10.06 -16.55 4.68
C THR A 217 10.49 -17.79 3.91
N ALA A 218 10.40 -18.96 4.53
CA ALA A 218 10.73 -20.24 3.88
C ALA A 218 9.81 -20.53 2.69
N GLY A 219 8.49 -20.29 2.83
CA GLY A 219 7.52 -20.44 1.75
C GLY A 219 7.80 -19.47 0.60
N TYR A 220 8.17 -18.22 0.89
CA TYR A 220 8.48 -17.22 -0.12
C TYR A 220 9.77 -17.57 -0.89
N VAL A 221 10.85 -17.94 -0.19
CA VAL A 221 12.09 -18.44 -0.81
C VAL A 221 11.81 -19.68 -1.67
N GLY A 222 11.08 -20.65 -1.13
CA GLY A 222 10.71 -21.88 -1.83
C GLY A 222 9.91 -21.60 -3.11
N MET A 223 8.97 -20.66 -3.05
CA MET A 223 8.17 -20.23 -4.18
C MET A 223 9.01 -19.60 -5.30
N ILE A 224 9.91 -18.69 -4.97
CA ILE A 224 10.79 -18.03 -5.96
C ILE A 224 11.66 -19.08 -6.66
N ARG A 225 12.28 -19.98 -5.88
CA ARG A 225 13.12 -21.06 -6.42
C ARG A 225 12.31 -22.04 -7.27
N ALA A 226 11.09 -22.38 -6.87
CA ALA A 226 10.21 -23.23 -7.64
C ALA A 226 9.76 -22.59 -8.95
N PHE A 227 9.47 -21.29 -8.96
CA PHE A 227 9.18 -20.53 -10.18
C PHE A 227 10.37 -20.54 -11.14
N CYS A 228 11.57 -20.22 -10.64
CA CYS A 228 12.80 -20.23 -11.45
C CYS A 228 13.07 -21.61 -12.07
N ARG A 229 12.94 -22.69 -11.28
CA ARG A 229 13.09 -24.07 -11.77
C ARG A 229 12.02 -24.44 -12.80
N ALA A 230 10.75 -24.11 -12.54
CA ALA A 230 9.68 -24.39 -13.48
C ALA A 230 9.93 -23.71 -14.83
N MET A 231 10.43 -22.47 -14.81
CA MET A 231 10.75 -21.71 -16.01
C MET A 231 12.10 -22.06 -16.64
N ALA A 232 12.83 -23.04 -16.08
CA ALA A 232 14.16 -23.47 -16.51
C ALA A 232 15.17 -22.31 -16.60
N LEU A 233 15.15 -21.42 -15.59
CA LEU A 233 16.03 -20.25 -15.55
C LEU A 233 17.40 -20.63 -14.99
N GLU A 234 18.45 -20.36 -15.75
CA GLU A 234 19.83 -20.54 -15.31
C GLU A 234 20.36 -19.25 -14.67
N ARG A 235 20.60 -19.31 -13.36
CA ARG A 235 21.13 -18.18 -12.54
C ARG A 235 20.45 -16.85 -12.87
N PRO A 236 19.13 -16.72 -12.65
CA PRO A 236 18.41 -15.48 -12.94
C PRO A 236 18.88 -14.32 -12.05
N VAL A 237 18.57 -13.10 -12.47
CA VAL A 237 18.52 -11.94 -11.59
C VAL A 237 17.16 -11.93 -10.90
N VAL A 238 17.12 -11.63 -9.60
CA VAL A 238 15.86 -11.38 -8.88
C VAL A 238 15.84 -9.93 -8.42
N LEU A 239 14.76 -9.23 -8.74
CA LEU A 239 14.49 -7.85 -8.36
C LEU A 239 13.18 -7.82 -7.58
N GLY A 240 13.16 -7.16 -6.42
CA GLY A 240 11.94 -7.00 -5.64
C GLY A 240 11.86 -5.67 -4.91
N CYS A 241 10.63 -5.23 -4.63
CA CYS A 241 10.35 -4.01 -3.85
C CYS A 241 9.67 -4.35 -2.52
N SER A 242 9.98 -3.62 -1.45
CA SER A 242 9.35 -3.79 -0.13
C SER A 242 9.49 -5.23 0.39
N ILE A 243 8.41 -6.02 0.52
CA ILE A 243 8.49 -7.44 0.90
C ILE A 243 9.32 -8.27 -0.09
N GLY A 244 9.17 -8.01 -1.39
CA GLY A 244 9.99 -8.63 -2.43
C GLY A 244 11.45 -8.16 -2.38
N GLY A 245 11.69 -6.92 -1.94
CA GLY A 245 13.04 -6.41 -1.74
C GLY A 245 13.71 -7.01 -0.50
N LYS A 246 12.92 -7.28 0.55
CA LYS A 246 13.37 -7.89 1.79
C LYS A 246 13.76 -9.35 1.59
N ILE A 247 12.94 -10.14 0.90
CA ILE A 247 13.21 -11.58 0.70
C ILE A 247 14.48 -11.85 -0.11
N VAL A 248 14.89 -10.91 -0.96
CA VAL A 248 16.16 -10.96 -1.70
C VAL A 248 17.37 -11.05 -0.76
N LEU A 249 17.32 -10.46 0.44
CA LEU A 249 18.38 -10.59 1.44
C LEU A 249 18.52 -12.03 1.93
N GLU A 250 17.40 -12.72 2.14
CA GLU A 250 17.40 -14.11 2.56
C GLU A 250 17.84 -15.07 1.44
N LEU A 251 17.47 -14.77 0.20
CA LEU A 251 18.02 -15.47 -0.97
C LEU A 251 19.53 -15.30 -1.06
N ALA A 252 20.07 -14.11 -0.75
CA ALA A 252 21.50 -13.88 -0.75
C ALA A 252 22.19 -14.67 0.36
N ARG A 253 21.59 -14.72 1.55
CA ARG A 253 22.13 -15.44 2.70
C ARG A 253 22.18 -16.95 2.51
N LEU A 254 21.12 -17.53 1.94
CA LEU A 254 20.96 -18.99 1.87
C LEU A 254 21.22 -19.62 0.50
N HIS A 255 21.07 -18.86 -0.58
CA HIS A 255 20.96 -19.40 -1.94
C HIS A 255 21.71 -18.58 -3.00
N ALA A 256 22.68 -17.74 -2.62
CA ALA A 256 23.36 -16.83 -3.55
C ALA A 256 23.92 -17.50 -4.82
N SER A 257 24.43 -18.73 -4.72
CA SER A 257 25.00 -19.46 -5.86
C SER A 257 23.98 -19.79 -6.95
N GLU A 258 22.69 -19.83 -6.61
CA GLU A 258 21.58 -20.08 -7.54
C GLU A 258 21.23 -18.86 -8.39
N PHE A 259 21.77 -17.68 -8.08
CA PHE A 259 21.41 -16.42 -8.73
C PHE A 259 22.62 -15.73 -9.38
N ARG A 260 22.34 -14.87 -10.36
CA ARG A 260 23.36 -13.98 -10.97
C ARG A 260 23.48 -12.67 -10.20
N ALA A 261 22.33 -12.12 -9.80
CA ALA A 261 22.26 -10.91 -8.99
C ALA A 261 20.94 -10.88 -8.21
N LEU A 262 20.95 -10.13 -7.12
CA LEU A 262 19.87 -10.04 -6.14
C LEU A 262 19.71 -8.55 -5.81
N ILE A 263 18.59 -7.95 -6.24
CA ILE A 263 18.36 -6.50 -6.19
C ILE A 263 17.15 -6.21 -5.31
N GLY A 264 17.40 -5.57 -4.18
CA GLY A 264 16.37 -5.12 -3.25
C GLY A 264 16.09 -3.62 -3.40
N VAL A 265 14.84 -3.26 -3.68
CA VAL A 265 14.35 -1.88 -3.72
C VAL A 265 13.53 -1.60 -2.46
N GLU A 266 13.87 -0.53 -1.74
CA GLU A 266 13.24 -0.18 -0.46
C GLU A 266 13.24 -1.36 0.55
N SER A 267 14.34 -2.11 0.57
CA SER A 267 14.54 -3.27 1.44
C SER A 267 14.82 -2.86 2.88
N ALA A 268 14.44 -3.75 3.80
CA ALA A 268 14.83 -3.66 5.20
C ALA A 268 15.09 -5.06 5.76
N ALA A 269 16.24 -5.27 6.41
CA ALA A 269 16.55 -6.52 7.10
C ALA A 269 15.56 -6.78 8.26
N TYR A 270 15.10 -5.71 8.89
CA TYR A 270 14.10 -5.75 9.94
C TYR A 270 13.20 -4.52 9.88
N GLN A 271 11.93 -4.69 10.23
CA GLN A 271 10.97 -3.61 10.27
C GLN A 271 10.10 -3.75 11.54
N PRO A 272 10.20 -2.83 12.52
CA PRO A 272 9.39 -2.92 13.72
C PRO A 272 7.91 -2.73 13.41
N PRO A 273 6.99 -3.40 14.13
CA PRO A 273 5.57 -3.14 14.02
C PRO A 273 5.27 -1.70 14.48
N TRP A 274 4.40 -1.00 13.74
CA TRP A 274 3.93 0.35 14.09
C TRP A 274 2.40 0.47 14.10
N TYR A 275 1.69 -0.66 13.98
CA TYR A 275 0.27 -0.82 14.25
C TYR A 275 0.10 -2.09 15.08
N ASP A 276 -0.72 -2.02 16.12
CA ASP A 276 -0.94 -3.15 17.03
C ASP A 276 -1.83 -4.24 16.41
N ASP A 277 -2.68 -3.89 15.43
CA ASP A 277 -3.65 -4.82 14.84
C ASP A 277 -3.76 -4.68 13.31
N THR A 278 -3.31 -5.70 12.57
CA THR A 278 -3.54 -5.82 11.12
C THR A 278 -4.94 -6.37 10.77
N GLY A 279 -5.76 -6.67 11.77
CA GLY A 279 -7.13 -7.17 11.63
C GLY A 279 -8.02 -6.26 10.77
N TRP A 280 -7.77 -4.95 10.75
CA TRP A 280 -8.47 -4.00 9.86
C TRP A 280 -8.39 -4.37 8.37
N LEU A 281 -7.39 -5.15 7.96
CA LEU A 281 -7.22 -5.61 6.58
C LEU A 281 -8.06 -6.85 6.24
N HIS A 282 -8.69 -7.49 7.24
CA HIS A 282 -9.50 -8.68 7.05
C HIS A 282 -10.59 -8.79 8.12
N ARG A 283 -11.55 -7.86 8.07
CA ARG A 283 -12.71 -7.76 8.96
C ARG A 283 -13.99 -7.71 8.14
N SER A 284 -15.07 -8.30 8.64
CA SER A 284 -16.36 -8.29 7.94
C SER A 284 -17.07 -6.94 7.99
N ASP A 285 -16.79 -6.14 9.03
CA ASP A 285 -17.34 -4.80 9.24
C ASP A 285 -16.51 -3.68 8.58
N VAL A 286 -15.39 -4.02 7.92
CA VAL A 286 -14.47 -3.07 7.28
C VAL A 286 -13.99 -3.62 5.95
N HIS A 287 -14.13 -2.83 4.87
CA HIS A 287 -13.67 -3.26 3.56
C HIS A 287 -12.14 -3.27 3.47
N GLY A 288 -11.51 -4.44 3.67
CA GLY A 288 -10.05 -4.61 3.73
C GLY A 288 -9.29 -4.00 2.54
N GLY A 289 -9.81 -4.13 1.32
CA GLY A 289 -9.21 -3.50 0.12
C GLY A 289 -9.16 -1.96 0.18
N GLU A 290 -10.22 -1.30 0.68
CA GLU A 290 -10.24 0.16 0.83
C GLU A 290 -9.25 0.61 1.92
N VAL A 291 -9.09 -0.18 2.99
CA VAL A 291 -8.06 0.07 4.01
C VAL A 291 -6.66 -0.10 3.41
N ALA A 292 -6.42 -1.14 2.60
CA ALA A 292 -5.16 -1.35 1.90
C ALA A 292 -4.81 -0.14 1.02
N GLY A 293 -5.74 0.28 0.15
CA GLY A 293 -5.59 1.47 -0.68
C GLY A 293 -5.40 2.75 0.16
N ALA A 294 -6.10 2.89 1.29
CA ALA A 294 -5.92 4.01 2.20
C ALA A 294 -4.54 4.03 2.84
N MET A 295 -4.01 2.88 3.27
CA MET A 295 -2.65 2.79 3.83
C MET A 295 -1.61 3.15 2.77
N MET A 296 -1.74 2.60 1.57
CA MET A 296 -0.79 2.84 0.47
C MET A 296 -0.84 4.27 -0.06
N SER A 297 -1.96 4.98 0.07
CA SER A 297 -2.05 6.39 -0.32
C SER A 297 -1.05 7.29 0.41
N GLY A 298 -0.63 6.89 1.61
CA GLY A 298 0.39 7.57 2.41
C GLY A 298 1.83 7.22 2.03
N LEU A 299 2.04 6.11 1.32
CA LEU A 299 3.36 5.70 0.83
C LEU A 299 3.65 6.20 -0.58
N ILE A 300 2.65 6.77 -1.27
CA ILE A 300 2.81 7.41 -2.56
C ILE A 300 3.14 8.89 -2.34
N ALA A 301 4.26 9.34 -2.91
CA ALA A 301 4.72 10.72 -2.82
C ALA A 301 3.64 11.73 -3.25
N PRO A 302 3.52 12.90 -2.59
CA PRO A 302 2.56 13.94 -2.97
C PRO A 302 2.73 14.47 -4.40
N GLN A 303 3.93 14.35 -4.97
CA GLN A 303 4.27 14.80 -6.32
C GLN A 303 3.99 13.75 -7.40
N SER A 304 3.57 12.54 -7.03
CA SER A 304 3.28 11.48 -8.00
C SER A 304 2.13 11.90 -8.92
N PRO A 305 2.24 11.65 -10.24
CA PRO A 305 1.18 11.95 -11.20
C PRO A 305 -0.13 11.29 -10.79
N ALA A 306 -1.25 11.98 -10.98
CA ALA A 306 -2.56 11.48 -10.56
C ALA A 306 -2.94 10.13 -11.22
N PRO A 307 -2.72 9.89 -12.52
CA PRO A 307 -3.05 8.60 -13.14
C PRO A 307 -2.31 7.42 -12.50
N THR A 308 -0.98 7.50 -12.41
CA THR A 308 -0.17 6.41 -11.85
C THR A 308 -0.39 6.20 -10.35
N ARG A 309 -0.70 7.29 -9.61
CA ARG A 309 -1.17 7.20 -8.22
C ARG A 309 -2.43 6.35 -8.13
N TRP A 310 -3.43 6.60 -8.98
CA TRP A 310 -4.69 5.84 -8.94
C TRP A 310 -4.52 4.40 -9.42
N ASP A 311 -3.65 4.13 -10.40
CA ASP A 311 -3.31 2.78 -10.81
C ASP A 311 -2.73 1.98 -9.64
N THR A 312 -1.76 2.55 -8.93
CA THR A 312 -1.16 1.91 -7.75
C THR A 312 -2.21 1.65 -6.68
N LEU A 313 -3.03 2.64 -6.35
CA LEU A 313 -4.09 2.48 -5.35
C LEU A 313 -5.09 1.39 -5.74
N TRP A 314 -5.48 1.33 -7.01
CA TRP A 314 -6.38 0.31 -7.52
C TRP A 314 -5.80 -1.09 -7.33
N MET A 315 -4.51 -1.29 -7.62
CA MET A 315 -3.82 -2.57 -7.43
C MET A 315 -3.94 -3.09 -5.99
N TYR A 316 -3.79 -2.22 -4.99
CA TYR A 316 -3.95 -2.62 -3.58
C TYR A 316 -5.41 -2.79 -3.14
N MET A 317 -6.35 -2.07 -3.75
CA MET A 317 -7.78 -2.20 -3.41
C MET A 317 -8.39 -3.50 -3.89
N GLN A 318 -7.83 -4.11 -4.94
CA GLN A 318 -8.37 -5.32 -5.56
C GLN A 318 -7.77 -6.64 -5.04
N GLY A 319 -6.87 -6.60 -4.05
CA GLY A 319 -6.28 -7.80 -3.47
C GLY A 319 -7.34 -8.73 -2.86
N GLY A 320 -7.06 -10.03 -2.84
CA GLY A 320 -7.96 -11.00 -2.22
C GLY A 320 -8.16 -10.72 -0.71
N PRO A 321 -9.29 -11.16 -0.11
CA PRO A 321 -9.53 -11.01 1.32
C PRO A 321 -8.39 -11.60 2.15
N GLY A 322 -7.85 -10.81 3.10
CA GLY A 322 -6.77 -11.27 3.98
C GLY A 322 -5.39 -11.40 3.34
N VAL A 323 -5.24 -11.23 2.03
CA VAL A 323 -3.97 -11.43 1.32
C VAL A 323 -2.92 -10.42 1.78
N PHE A 324 -3.25 -9.13 1.82
CA PHE A 324 -2.31 -8.12 2.30
C PHE A 324 -1.91 -8.34 3.76
N LYS A 325 -2.85 -8.77 4.62
CA LYS A 325 -2.57 -9.17 6.01
C LYS A 325 -1.58 -10.34 6.04
N GLY A 326 -1.81 -11.37 5.23
CA GLY A 326 -0.98 -12.57 5.15
C GLY A 326 0.46 -12.29 4.68
N ASP A 327 0.64 -11.36 3.75
CA ASP A 327 1.98 -10.90 3.35
C ASP A 327 2.71 -10.13 4.46
N LEU A 328 1.99 -9.25 5.16
CA LEU A 328 2.56 -8.49 6.26
C LEU A 328 3.07 -9.38 7.40
N TRP A 329 2.59 -10.63 7.51
CA TRP A 329 3.14 -11.62 8.43
C TRP A 329 4.62 -11.91 8.13
N CYS A 330 4.96 -12.23 6.87
CA CYS A 330 6.34 -12.43 6.44
C CYS A 330 7.16 -11.15 6.65
N TYR A 331 6.59 -9.99 6.30
CA TYR A 331 7.33 -8.72 6.37
C TYR A 331 7.69 -8.28 7.80
N ARG A 332 6.84 -8.57 8.80
CA ARG A 332 6.96 -7.99 10.16
C ARG A 332 7.26 -8.99 11.26
N THR A 333 6.73 -10.20 11.18
CA THR A 333 6.77 -11.15 12.30
C THR A 333 7.72 -12.29 12.05
N ASP A 334 7.69 -12.87 10.85
CA ASP A 334 8.54 -14.01 10.50
C ASP A 334 9.92 -13.58 9.96
N GLY A 335 9.98 -12.49 9.19
CA GLY A 335 11.23 -12.02 8.59
C GLY A 335 12.03 -11.10 9.51
N ASP A 336 12.92 -11.65 10.33
CA ASP A 336 14.00 -10.90 10.99
C ASP A 336 15.35 -11.38 10.46
N PHE A 337 16.02 -10.56 9.66
CA PHE A 337 17.26 -10.92 8.94
C PHE A 337 18.47 -10.14 9.46
N ARG A 338 18.46 -9.75 10.74
CA ARG A 338 19.56 -9.00 11.36
C ARG A 338 20.76 -9.87 11.75
N ASP A 339 20.54 -11.16 11.92
CA ASP A 339 21.56 -12.16 12.29
C ASP A 339 22.11 -12.89 11.06
#